data_AF-A0AAP4QZ00-F1
#
_entry.id   AF-A0AAP4QZ00-F1
#
_cell.length_a   1.000
_cell.length_b   1.000
_cell.length_c   1.000
_cell.angle_alpha   90.00
_cell.angle_beta   90.00
_cell.angle_gamma   90.00
#
_symmetry.space_group_name_H-M   'P 1'
#
loop_
_entity.id
_entity.type
_entity.pdbx_description
1 polymer ?
#
loop_
_entity_poly.entity_id
_entity_poly.type
_entity_poly.pdbx_seq_one_letter_code
_entity_poly.pdbx_strand_id
1 'polypeptide(L)'
;MLIRVEGRQVKLLRTERSAQTHRIHEVAIRTFRIDRPLLVELLERLDRDECLVLDQWLEAHTQELVQIDAHSIIEHAPVQLEALVAALDAAAETLCPAAADALREQLHLIARSLHTGGHPRPVSRRRGTTSFPGQRDLVDELAPDVAQELAQDQRESHFLT
;
A
#
# COMPACT_ATOMS: atom_id res chain seq x y z
N MET A 1 -22.49 -9.38 -18.71
CA MET A 1 -22.40 -7.93 -18.97
C MET A 1 -20.96 -7.55 -19.24
N LEU A 2 -20.71 -6.60 -20.15
CA LEU A 2 -19.40 -6.01 -20.39
C LEU A 2 -19.42 -4.53 -19.99
N ILE A 3 -18.35 -4.07 -19.36
CA ILE A 3 -18.19 -2.68 -18.91
C ILE A 3 -17.00 -2.10 -19.68
N ARG A 4 -17.23 -1.00 -20.40
CA ARG A 4 -16.17 -0.26 -21.11
C ARG A 4 -16.01 1.12 -20.53
N VAL A 5 -14.77 1.50 -20.22
CA VAL A 5 -14.43 2.82 -19.69
C VAL A 5 -13.81 3.65 -20.81
N GLU A 6 -14.40 4.80 -21.08
CA GLU A 6 -13.92 5.80 -22.03
C GLU A 6 -13.71 7.13 -21.30
N GLY A 7 -12.51 7.32 -20.75
CA GLY A 7 -12.19 8.46 -19.89
C GLY A 7 -13.07 8.49 -18.64
N ARG A 8 -13.97 9.48 -18.55
CA ARG A 8 -14.93 9.61 -17.42
C ARG A 8 -16.30 8.99 -17.69
N GLN A 9 -16.49 8.37 -18.84
CA GLN A 9 -17.73 7.71 -19.22
C GLN A 9 -17.58 6.20 -19.12
N VAL A 10 -18.61 5.55 -18.58
CA VAL A 10 -18.72 4.10 -18.48
C VAL A 10 -19.91 3.65 -19.31
N LYS A 11 -19.65 2.76 -20.26
CA LYS A 11 -20.65 2.13 -21.11
C LYS A 11 -20.91 0.72 -20.60
N LEU A 12 -22.17 0.44 -20.29
CA LEU A 12 -22.64 -0.91 -19.97
C LEU A 12 -23.19 -1.56 -21.24
N LEU A 13 -22.64 -2.71 -21.57
CA LEU A 13 -23.00 -3.49 -22.75
C LEU A 13 -23.56 -4.84 -22.30
N ARG A 14 -24.74 -5.22 -22.81
CA ARG A 14 -25.29 -6.56 -22.69
C ARG A 14 -24.86 -7.38 -23.89
N THR A 15 -24.43 -8.60 -23.64
CA THR A 15 -24.09 -9.54 -24.71
C THR A 15 -25.31 -10.40 -24.99
N GLU A 16 -25.95 -10.21 -26.13
CA GLU A 16 -27.15 -10.93 -26.53
C GLU A 16 -26.85 -11.84 -27.72
N ARG A 17 -27.45 -13.04 -27.76
CA ARG A 17 -27.34 -13.95 -28.90
C ARG A 17 -28.56 -13.79 -29.78
N SER A 18 -28.36 -13.36 -31.03
CA SER A 18 -29.46 -13.17 -31.97
C SER A 18 -30.15 -14.50 -32.26
N ALA A 19 -31.47 -14.55 -32.10
CA ALA A 19 -32.28 -15.74 -32.38
C ALA A 19 -32.34 -16.09 -33.88
N GLN A 20 -32.07 -15.15 -34.77
CA GLN A 20 -32.12 -15.35 -36.23
C GLN A 20 -30.78 -15.78 -36.84
N THR A 21 -29.66 -15.32 -36.28
CA THR A 21 -28.33 -15.56 -36.87
C THR A 21 -27.41 -16.35 -35.96
N HIS A 22 -27.84 -16.68 -34.74
CA HIS A 22 -27.05 -17.28 -33.66
C HIS A 22 -25.74 -16.55 -33.30
N ARG A 23 -25.52 -15.35 -33.87
CA ARG A 23 -24.35 -14.51 -33.62
C ARG A 23 -24.53 -13.75 -32.32
N ILE A 24 -23.42 -13.58 -31.62
CA ILE A 24 -23.34 -12.77 -30.41
C ILE A 24 -23.22 -11.31 -30.85
N HIS A 25 -24.10 -10.46 -30.33
CA HIS A 25 -24.08 -9.02 -30.54
C HIS A 25 -24.05 -8.29 -29.20
N GLU A 26 -23.34 -7.17 -29.15
CA GLU A 26 -23.28 -6.31 -27.99
C GLU A 26 -24.35 -5.21 -28.12
N VAL A 27 -25.25 -5.11 -27.15
CA VAL A 27 -26.28 -4.08 -27.08
C VAL A 27 -25.91 -3.11 -25.96
N ALA A 28 -25.80 -1.82 -26.28
CA ALA A 28 -25.54 -0.80 -25.27
C ALA A 28 -26.77 -0.60 -24.37
N ILE A 29 -26.64 -0.93 -23.08
CA ILE A 29 -27.69 -0.73 -22.08
C ILE A 29 -27.80 0.75 -21.74
N ARG A 30 -26.68 1.36 -21.34
CA ARG A 30 -26.58 2.78 -21.00
C ARG A 30 -25.13 3.25 -20.91
N THR A 31 -24.93 4.55 -21.03
CA THR A 31 -23.68 5.25 -20.72
C THR A 31 -23.90 6.15 -19.51
N PHE A 32 -23.04 6.10 -18.51
CA PHE A 32 -23.08 6.99 -17.35
C PHE A 32 -21.68 7.53 -17.02
N ARG A 33 -21.60 8.48 -16.09
CA ARG A 33 -20.33 9.07 -15.62
C ARG A 33 -19.98 8.52 -14.25
N ILE A 34 -18.69 8.19 -14.05
CA ILE A 34 -18.17 7.71 -12.76
C ILE A 34 -18.43 8.71 -11.64
N ASP A 35 -18.30 10.02 -11.92
CA ASP A 35 -18.46 11.08 -10.92
C ASP A 35 -19.92 11.38 -10.52
N ARG A 36 -20.91 10.67 -11.09
CA ARG A 36 -22.33 10.93 -10.82
C ARG A 36 -22.99 9.73 -10.14
N PRO A 37 -23.95 9.98 -9.23
CA PRO A 37 -24.73 8.90 -8.63
C PRO A 37 -25.45 8.10 -9.72
N LEU A 38 -25.42 6.78 -9.57
CA LEU A 38 -26.12 5.87 -10.47
C LEU A 38 -27.62 6.17 -10.41
N LEU A 39 -28.23 6.31 -11.57
CA LEU A 39 -29.66 6.57 -11.68
C LEU A 39 -30.42 5.28 -11.35
N VAL A 40 -31.45 5.38 -10.51
CA VAL A 40 -32.30 4.24 -10.12
C VAL A 40 -32.86 3.51 -11.34
N GLU A 41 -33.20 4.26 -12.40
CA GLU A 41 -33.63 3.76 -13.71
C GLU A 41 -32.63 2.79 -14.38
N LEU A 42 -31.34 2.89 -14.07
CA LEU A 42 -30.31 1.98 -14.59
C LEU A 42 -30.37 0.64 -13.86
N LEU A 43 -30.53 0.68 -12.53
CA LEU A 43 -30.64 -0.51 -11.69
C LEU A 43 -31.93 -1.29 -12.01
N GLU A 44 -33.01 -0.60 -12.34
CA GLU A 44 -34.28 -1.23 -12.76
C GLU A 44 -34.18 -1.97 -14.11
N ARG A 45 -33.21 -1.62 -14.96
CA ARG A 45 -33.00 -2.24 -16.29
C ARG A 45 -31.99 -3.38 -16.28
N LEU A 46 -31.17 -3.47 -15.23
CA LEU A 46 -30.17 -4.51 -15.05
C LEU A 46 -30.80 -5.70 -14.33
N ASP A 47 -30.46 -6.91 -14.74
CA ASP A 47 -30.83 -8.09 -13.97
C ASP A 47 -29.94 -8.24 -12.72
N ARG A 48 -30.22 -9.25 -11.88
CA ARG A 48 -29.49 -9.47 -10.64
C ARG A 48 -28.01 -9.77 -10.87
N ASP A 49 -27.69 -10.56 -11.88
CA ASP A 49 -26.32 -10.97 -12.17
C ASP A 49 -25.53 -9.79 -12.77
N GLU A 50 -26.19 -8.97 -13.59
CA GLU A 50 -25.63 -7.73 -14.12
C GLU A 50 -25.41 -6.68 -13.02
N CYS A 51 -26.31 -6.59 -12.04
CA CYS A 51 -26.11 -5.74 -10.86
C CYS A 51 -24.87 -6.18 -10.07
N LEU A 52 -24.67 -7.49 -9.87
CA LEU A 52 -23.48 -8.01 -9.17
C LEU A 52 -22.17 -7.69 -9.91
N VAL A 53 -22.17 -7.84 -11.24
CA VAL A 53 -20.99 -7.50 -12.06
C VAL A 53 -20.71 -6.00 -12.02
N LEU A 54 -21.74 -5.15 -11.99
CA LEU A 54 -21.58 -3.70 -11.85
C LEU A 54 -21.02 -3.32 -10.47
N ASP A 55 -21.55 -3.92 -9.40
CA ASP A 55 -21.14 -3.66 -8.03
C ASP A 55 -19.67 -4.04 -7.79
N GLN A 56 -19.27 -5.24 -8.23
CA GLN A 56 -17.89 -5.70 -8.17
C GLN A 56 -16.93 -4.80 -8.96
N TRP A 57 -17.36 -4.29 -10.12
CA TRP A 57 -16.55 -3.35 -10.89
C TRP A 57 -16.42 -1.98 -10.19
N LEU A 58 -17.49 -1.47 -9.60
CA LEU A 58 -17.46 -0.20 -8.85
C LEU A 58 -16.56 -0.29 -7.62
N GLU A 59 -16.59 -1.42 -6.91
CA GLU A 59 -15.70 -1.67 -5.77
C GLU A 59 -14.23 -1.66 -6.20
N ALA A 60 -13.89 -2.42 -7.25
CA ALA A 60 -12.53 -2.45 -7.80
C ALA A 60 -12.09 -1.06 -8.28
N HIS A 61 -12.98 -0.32 -8.96
CA HIS A 61 -12.68 1.02 -9.45
C HIS A 61 -12.47 2.03 -8.32
N THR A 62 -13.24 1.94 -7.24
CA THR A 62 -13.06 2.79 -6.06
C THR A 62 -11.72 2.51 -5.39
N GLN A 63 -11.30 1.23 -5.31
CA GLN A 63 -9.99 0.86 -4.78
C GLN A 63 -8.84 1.38 -5.66
N GLU A 64 -8.98 1.34 -6.99
CA GLU A 64 -8.01 1.93 -7.92
C GLU A 64 -7.90 3.45 -7.73
N LEU A 65 -9.02 4.16 -7.58
CA LEU A 65 -9.02 5.60 -7.33
C LEU A 65 -8.32 5.96 -6.02
N VAL A 66 -8.57 5.21 -4.94
CA VAL A 66 -7.88 5.38 -3.65
C VAL A 66 -6.38 5.16 -3.79
N GLN A 67 -5.96 4.18 -4.60
CA GLN A 67 -4.54 3.94 -4.86
C GLN A 67 -3.90 5.08 -5.66
N ILE A 68 -4.56 5.59 -6.70
CA ILE A 68 -4.07 6.71 -7.50
C ILE A 68 -3.95 7.97 -6.63
N ASP A 69 -4.95 8.25 -5.79
CA ASP A 69 -4.93 9.38 -4.86
C ASP A 69 -3.79 9.24 -3.84
N ALA A 70 -3.60 8.05 -3.27
CA ALA A 70 -2.47 7.77 -2.37
C ALA A 70 -1.10 7.98 -3.05
N HIS A 71 -0.95 7.55 -4.31
CA HIS A 71 0.29 7.79 -5.06
C HIS A 71 0.51 9.27 -5.33
N SER A 72 -0.54 10.02 -5.68
CA SER A 72 -0.45 11.46 -5.89
C SER A 72 -0.05 12.18 -4.60
N ILE A 73 -0.63 11.81 -3.46
CA ILE A 73 -0.26 12.38 -2.16
C ILE A 73 1.22 12.10 -1.84
N ILE A 74 1.70 10.88 -2.09
CA ILE A 74 3.11 10.52 -1.89
C ILE A 74 4.03 11.31 -2.82
N GLU A 75 3.64 11.52 -4.07
CA GLU A 75 4.42 12.30 -5.05
C GLU A 75 4.54 13.78 -4.65
N HIS A 76 3.49 14.36 -4.07
CA HIS A 76 3.48 15.76 -3.64
C HIS A 76 4.02 15.97 -2.22
N ALA A 77 4.15 14.90 -1.42
CA ALA A 77 4.60 14.97 -0.03
C ALA A 77 5.97 15.64 0.15
N PRO A 78 7.01 15.40 -0.70
CA PRO A 78 8.31 16.07 -0.56
C PRO A 78 8.20 17.59 -0.68
N VAL A 79 7.46 18.08 -1.68
CA VAL A 79 7.28 19.53 -1.92
C VAL A 79 6.52 20.20 -0.77
N GLN A 80 5.50 19.52 -0.24
CA GLN A 80 4.75 20.03 0.92
C GLN A 80 5.61 20.06 2.19
N LEU A 81 6.48 19.06 2.38
CA LEU A 81 7.41 19.02 3.50
C LEU A 81 8.46 20.13 3.41
N GLU A 82 9.02 20.38 2.22
CA GLU A 82 9.94 21.48 1.98
C GLU A 82 9.28 22.84 2.26
N ALA A 83 8.04 23.05 1.82
CA ALA A 83 7.29 24.27 2.10
C ALA A 83 7.03 24.45 3.60
N LEU A 84 6.72 23.38 4.33
CA LEU A 84 6.56 23.41 5.79
C LEU A 84 7.89 23.80 6.47
N VAL A 85 9.00 23.18 6.08
CA VAL A 85 10.33 23.47 6.64
C VAL A 85 10.72 24.93 6.40
N ALA A 86 10.50 25.45 5.19
CA ALA A 86 10.75 26.85 4.86
C ALA A 86 9.87 27.82 5.68
N ALA A 87 8.60 27.49 5.90
CA ALA A 87 7.71 28.29 6.73
C ALA A 87 8.14 28.29 8.21
N LEU A 88 8.63 27.15 8.71
CA LEU A 88 9.17 27.05 10.07
C LEU A 88 10.47 27.82 10.24
N ASP A 89 11.37 27.76 9.25
CA ASP A 89 12.62 28.52 9.25
C ASP A 89 12.35 30.03 9.27
N ALA A 90 11.42 30.50 8.43
CA ALA A 90 10.99 31.90 8.43
C ALA A 90 10.32 32.34 9.76
N ALA A 91 9.59 31.43 10.41
CA ALA A 91 8.94 31.71 11.69
C ALA A 91 9.88 31.58 12.90
N ALA A 92 11.04 30.91 12.75
CA ALA A 92 11.96 30.60 13.85
C ALA A 92 12.46 31.84 14.58
N GLU A 93 12.68 32.94 13.85
CA GLU A 93 13.11 34.22 14.44
C GLU A 93 12.01 34.92 15.26
N THR A 94 10.75 34.52 15.09
CA THR A 94 9.57 35.13 15.74
C THR A 94 8.93 34.24 16.82
N LEU A 95 9.39 32.99 16.94
CA LEU A 95 8.85 32.00 17.84
C LEU A 95 9.34 32.24 19.28
N CYS A 96 8.39 32.39 20.21
CA CYS A 96 8.72 32.39 21.63
C CYS A 96 9.05 30.96 22.11
N PRO A 97 9.86 30.78 23.17
CA PRO A 97 10.28 29.46 23.64
C PRO A 97 9.12 28.49 23.90
N ALA A 98 8.03 28.97 24.52
CA ALA A 98 6.86 28.16 24.82
C ALA A 98 6.12 27.67 23.54
N ALA A 99 6.10 28.48 22.48
CA ALA A 99 5.51 28.10 21.20
C ALA A 99 6.43 27.14 20.42
N ALA A 100 7.75 27.27 20.57
CA ALA A 100 8.71 26.34 19.99
C ALA A 100 8.60 24.94 20.62
N ASP A 101 8.39 24.85 21.93
CA ASP A 101 8.18 23.57 22.63
C ASP A 101 6.87 22.90 22.18
N ALA A 102 5.77 23.65 22.09
CA ALA A 102 4.49 23.13 21.61
C ALA A 102 4.57 22.63 20.16
N LEU A 103 5.28 23.35 19.30
CA LEU A 103 5.52 22.95 17.91
C LEU A 103 6.38 21.68 17.84
N ARG A 104 7.40 21.57 18.69
CA ARG A 104 8.28 20.39 18.77
C ARG A 104 7.49 19.13 19.18
N GLU A 105 6.56 19.26 20.12
CA GLU A 105 5.66 18.18 20.51
C GLU A 105 4.72 17.76 19.37
N GLN A 106 4.15 18.72 18.65
CA GLN A 106 3.31 18.44 17.48
C GLN A 106 4.06 17.72 16.37
N LEU A 107 5.29 18.15 16.07
CA LEU A 107 6.14 17.47 15.09
C LEU A 107 6.50 16.05 15.53
N HIS A 108 6.73 15.83 16.83
CA HIS A 108 6.95 14.48 17.37
C HIS A 108 5.71 13.59 17.23
N LEU A 109 4.51 14.13 17.46
CA LEU A 109 3.25 13.40 17.27
C LEU A 109 3.05 13.02 15.81
N ILE A 110 3.33 13.94 14.88
CA ILE A 110 3.25 13.68 13.44
C ILE A 110 4.30 12.64 13.03
N ALA A 111 5.55 12.76 13.48
CA ALA A 111 6.59 11.77 13.19
C ALA A 111 6.21 10.37 13.72
N ARG A 112 5.63 10.29 14.92
CA ARG A 112 5.14 9.05 15.49
C ARG A 112 3.97 8.48 14.69
N SER A 113 3.00 9.31 14.29
CA SER A 113 1.84 8.85 13.52
C SER A 113 2.24 8.32 12.15
N LEU A 114 3.18 9.00 11.46
CA LEU A 114 3.77 8.55 10.21
C LEU A 114 4.53 7.23 10.37
N HIS A 115 5.30 7.08 11.45
CA HIS A 115 6.00 5.83 11.75
C HIS A 115 5.03 4.66 12.01
N THR A 116 3.89 4.92 12.67
CA THR A 116 2.87 3.90 12.92
C THR A 116 1.97 3.62 11.72
N GLY A 117 1.74 4.60 10.84
CA GLY A 117 0.91 4.48 9.65
C GLY A 117 1.65 3.87 8.45
N GLY A 118 2.99 3.86 8.47
CA GLY A 118 3.81 3.43 7.34
C GLY A 118 3.79 1.94 7.01
N HIS A 119 3.49 1.03 7.94
CA HIS A 119 3.58 -0.41 7.66
C HIS A 119 2.65 -1.28 8.51
N PRO A 120 1.72 -2.07 7.93
CA PRO A 120 1.56 -3.43 8.44
C PRO A 120 2.91 -4.13 8.20
N ARG A 121 3.63 -4.44 9.29
CA ARG A 121 4.85 -5.26 9.23
C ARG A 121 4.53 -6.47 8.36
N PRO A 122 5.18 -6.68 7.20
CA PRO A 122 4.93 -7.86 6.39
C PRO A 122 5.17 -9.05 7.31
N VAL A 123 4.11 -9.82 7.56
CA VAL A 123 4.24 -11.10 8.25
C VAL A 123 5.16 -11.91 7.36
N SER A 124 6.43 -11.99 7.76
CA SER A 124 7.38 -12.91 7.14
C SER A 124 6.79 -14.29 7.33
N ARG A 125 6.09 -14.77 6.30
CA ARG A 125 5.68 -16.15 6.18
C ARG A 125 6.98 -16.92 6.20
N ARG A 126 7.34 -17.44 7.39
CA ARG A 126 8.51 -18.30 7.58
C ARG A 126 8.45 -19.32 6.44
N ARG A 127 9.33 -19.14 5.45
CA ARG A 127 9.53 -20.12 4.39
C ARG A 127 10.04 -21.32 5.16
N GLY A 128 9.24 -22.38 5.25
CA GLY A 128 9.72 -23.64 5.80
C GLY A 128 10.97 -24.01 5.01
N THR A 129 12.12 -23.95 5.65
CA THR A 129 13.37 -24.47 5.10
C THR A 129 13.20 -25.98 5.08
N THR A 130 12.63 -26.51 4.00
CA THR A 130 12.83 -27.90 3.65
C THR A 130 14.26 -28.02 3.18
N SER A 131 15.16 -28.29 4.12
CA SER A 131 16.54 -28.65 3.82
C SER A 131 16.52 -29.93 3.00
N PHE A 132 16.99 -29.86 1.75
CA PHE A 132 17.18 -31.06 0.93
C PHE A 132 18.37 -31.86 1.47
N PRO A 133 18.30 -33.20 1.49
CA PRO A 133 19.39 -34.03 2.02
C PRO A 133 20.64 -33.84 1.15
N GLY A 134 21.67 -33.22 1.72
CA GLY A 134 22.94 -32.92 1.05
C GLY A 134 23.38 -31.46 1.11
N GLN A 135 22.51 -30.53 1.52
CA GLN A 135 22.88 -29.13 1.70
C GLN A 135 23.38 -28.91 3.14
N ARG A 136 24.69 -29.06 3.36
CA ARG A 136 25.34 -28.57 4.57
C ARG A 136 25.50 -27.06 4.41
N ASP A 137 24.80 -26.29 5.24
CA ASP A 137 24.89 -24.84 5.24
C ASP A 137 26.24 -24.43 5.86
N LEU A 138 27.02 -23.61 5.17
CA LEU A 138 28.38 -23.20 5.57
C LEU A 138 28.41 -22.38 6.88
N VAL A 139 27.26 -22.04 7.42
CA VAL A 139 27.08 -21.29 8.66
C VAL A 139 27.26 -22.18 9.90
N ASP A 140 27.09 -23.50 9.77
CA ASP A 140 27.27 -24.47 10.88
C ASP A 140 28.72 -24.96 11.03
N GLU A 141 29.60 -24.72 10.05
CA GLU A 141 31.03 -25.12 10.12
C GLU A 141 31.97 -24.02 10.67
N LEU A 142 31.51 -22.77 10.79
CA LEU A 142 32.32 -21.68 11.39
C LEU A 142 32.09 -21.50 12.90
N ALA A 143 31.33 -22.39 13.56
CA ALA A 143 30.88 -22.20 14.94
C ALA A 143 31.46 -23.16 16.00
N PRO A 144 32.68 -23.73 15.83
CA PRO A 144 33.47 -23.99 17.02
C PRO A 144 34.97 -23.80 16.76
N ASP A 145 35.50 -22.58 16.94
CA ASP A 145 36.88 -22.44 17.43
C ASP A 145 37.27 -21.02 17.89
N VAL A 146 36.51 -19.97 17.54
CA VAL A 146 36.88 -18.60 17.98
C VAL A 146 36.52 -18.33 19.45
N ALA A 147 35.72 -19.20 20.09
CA ALA A 147 35.30 -19.02 21.48
C ALA A 147 36.25 -19.67 22.52
N GLN A 148 37.20 -20.50 22.10
CA GLN A 148 38.06 -21.26 23.03
C GLN A 148 39.46 -20.64 23.22
N GLU A 149 39.96 -19.88 22.23
CA GLU A 149 41.30 -19.26 22.31
C GLU A 149 41.36 -18.03 23.24
N LEU A 150 40.25 -17.29 23.41
CA LEU A 150 40.19 -16.13 24.31
C LEU A 150 39.99 -16.49 25.80
N ALA A 151 39.71 -17.75 26.12
CA ALA A 151 39.53 -18.21 27.51
C ALA A 151 40.83 -18.78 28.13
N GLN A 152 41.84 -19.08 27.31
CA GLN A 152 43.10 -19.66 27.79
C GLN A 152 44.15 -18.59 28.10
N ASP A 153 44.13 -17.46 27.38
CA ASP A 153 45.08 -16.35 27.57
C ASP A 153 44.86 -15.56 28.89
N GLN A 154 43.68 -15.67 29.51
CA GLN A 154 43.41 -15.05 30.81
C GLN A 154 43.79 -15.91 32.03
N ARG A 155 44.16 -17.18 31.86
CA ARG A 155 44.53 -18.06 32.99
C ARG A 155 46.03 -18.12 33.29
N GLU A 156 46.91 -17.75 32.35
CA GLU A 156 48.37 -17.80 32.58
C GLU A 156 48.94 -16.49 33.15
N SER A 157 48.16 -15.39 33.16
CA SER A 157 48.60 -14.10 33.72
C SER A 157 48.50 -13.98 35.25
N HIS A 158 48.12 -15.04 35.97
CA HIS A 158 47.92 -15.01 37.44
C HIS A 158 48.78 -16.00 38.24
N PHE A 159 49.78 -16.63 37.64
CA PHE A 159 50.72 -17.53 38.34
C PHE A 159 52.17 -17.33 37.89
N LEU A 160 52.75 -16.17 38.22
CA LEU A 160 54.19 -16.02 38.44
C LEU A 160 54.44 -14.82 39.37
N THR A 161 54.52 -15.13 40.67
CA THR A 161 55.31 -14.39 41.67
C THR A 161 56.14 -15.43 42.40
#